data_AF-A0A950NYI9-F1
#
_entry.id   AF-A0A950NYI9-F1
#
_cell.length_a   1.000
_cell.length_b   1.000
_cell.length_c   1.000
_cell.angle_alpha   90.00
_cell.angle_beta   90.00
_cell.angle_gamma   90.00
#
_symmetry.space_group_name_H-M   'P 1'
#
loop_
_entity.id
_entity.type
_entity.pdbx_description
1 polymer ?
#
loop_
_entity_poly.entity_id
_entity_poly.type
_entity_poly.pdbx_seq_one_letter_code
_entity_poly.pdbx_strand_id
1 'polypeptide(L)'
;QFATLHVENVSIRIDARRGLLEGTIAGVRAPRRVRAGQLVTVHLRVRRFRGAVDGVAFKLPIPAGSRQALTGTLQGPPPPAPPMSPTSAVTGSLVAVLGGGSAPASAPPPPAPRSMQMLRSEFAAISTYDGLRIRWNGGGPRPAYRDPALLITGAIRLHFDVVGGTGGRRRPASRHRTFY
;
A
#
# COMPACT_ATOMS: atom_id res chain seq x y z
N GLN A 1 39.76 10.00 18.53
CA GLN A 1 39.71 8.52 18.47
C GLN A 1 38.33 8.11 18.97
N PHE A 2 37.46 7.53 18.13
CA PHE A 2 36.11 7.13 18.54
C PHE A 2 36.12 5.67 18.97
N ALA A 3 35.53 5.37 20.13
CA ALA A 3 35.48 4.03 20.70
C ALA A 3 34.65 3.08 19.81
N THR A 4 35.18 1.89 19.55
CA THR A 4 34.51 0.81 18.83
C THR A 4 33.29 0.35 19.64
N LEU A 5 32.09 0.57 19.12
CA LEU A 5 30.85 0.12 19.76
C LEU A 5 30.75 -1.41 19.66
N HIS A 6 31.03 -2.11 20.76
CA HIS A 6 30.78 -3.55 20.89
C HIS A 6 29.28 -3.76 21.12
N VAL A 7 28.57 -4.23 20.10
CA VAL A 7 27.16 -4.62 20.25
C VAL A 7 27.13 -6.01 20.87
N GLU A 8 26.77 -6.10 22.16
CA GLU A 8 26.74 -7.37 22.89
C GLU A 8 25.47 -8.19 22.62
N ASN A 9 24.36 -7.55 22.25
CA ASN A 9 23.10 -8.27 22.00
C ASN A 9 22.21 -7.55 20.97
N VAL A 10 21.67 -8.31 20.02
CA VAL A 10 20.66 -7.87 19.07
C VAL A 10 19.49 -8.84 19.16
N SER A 11 18.35 -8.36 19.64
CA SER A 11 17.11 -9.14 19.66
C SER A 11 16.23 -8.72 18.48
N ILE A 12 15.81 -9.68 17.67
CA ILE A 12 14.87 -9.48 16.57
C ILE A 12 13.68 -10.41 16.82
N ARG A 13 12.50 -9.82 16.95
CA ARG A 13 11.24 -10.57 17.03
C ARG A 13 10.62 -10.60 15.64
N ILE A 14 10.50 -11.79 15.07
CA ILE A 14 9.90 -12.03 13.76
C ILE A 14 8.60 -12.81 13.97
N ASP A 15 7.46 -12.16 13.77
CA ASP A 15 6.16 -12.81 13.79
C ASP A 15 5.78 -13.23 12.35
N ALA A 16 6.16 -14.44 11.95
CA ALA A 16 5.78 -15.03 10.66
C ALA A 16 4.44 -15.77 10.79
N ARG A 17 3.38 -15.27 10.15
CA ARG A 17 2.07 -15.94 10.11
C ARG A 17 1.87 -16.64 8.78
N ARG A 18 1.83 -17.97 8.80
CA ARG A 18 1.39 -18.81 7.67
C ARG A 18 -0.13 -18.72 7.60
N GLY A 19 -0.70 -18.24 6.50
CA GLY A 19 -2.14 -18.36 6.24
C GLY A 19 -2.97 -17.08 6.24
N LEU A 20 -2.43 -15.94 5.78
CA LEU A 20 -3.33 -14.89 5.29
C LEU A 20 -4.12 -15.46 4.12
N LEU A 21 -5.44 -15.37 4.20
CA LEU A 21 -6.27 -15.63 3.02
C LEU A 21 -5.83 -14.64 1.94
N GLU A 22 -5.71 -15.08 0.70
CA GLU A 22 -5.39 -14.19 -0.41
C GLU A 22 -6.67 -13.80 -1.13
N GLY A 23 -6.79 -12.52 -1.46
CA GLY A 23 -7.86 -12.02 -2.30
C GLY A 23 -7.40 -10.91 -3.22
N THR A 24 -8.06 -10.77 -4.37
CA THR A 24 -7.77 -9.71 -5.34
C THR A 24 -8.92 -8.72 -5.38
N ILE A 25 -8.60 -7.44 -5.54
CA ILE A 25 -9.60 -6.39 -5.75
C ILE A 25 -10.44 -6.72 -7.00
N ALA A 26 -11.73 -6.94 -6.81
CA ALA A 26 -12.70 -7.22 -7.88
C ALA A 26 -13.54 -5.98 -8.24
N GLY A 27 -13.65 -5.01 -7.33
CA GLY A 27 -14.39 -3.78 -7.58
C GLY A 27 -14.39 -2.86 -6.38
N VAL A 28 -14.83 -1.62 -6.59
CA VAL A 28 -14.92 -0.63 -5.52
C VAL A 28 -16.14 0.26 -5.72
N ARG A 29 -16.76 0.67 -4.61
CA ARG A 29 -17.85 1.63 -4.58
C ARG A 29 -17.54 2.67 -3.50
N ALA A 30 -17.59 3.93 -3.87
CA ALA A 30 -17.46 5.07 -2.98
C ALA A 30 -18.40 6.20 -3.45
N PRO A 31 -18.82 7.11 -2.56
CA PRO A 31 -19.49 8.34 -2.95
C PRO A 31 -18.69 9.11 -3.99
N ARG A 32 -19.36 9.56 -5.07
CA ARG A 32 -18.70 10.39 -6.09
C ARG A 32 -18.46 11.81 -5.61
N ARG A 33 -19.43 12.43 -4.91
CA ARG A 33 -19.33 13.80 -4.40
C ARG A 33 -18.87 13.79 -2.95
N VAL A 34 -17.77 14.47 -2.66
CA VAL A 34 -17.15 14.52 -1.32
C VAL A 34 -16.68 15.93 -1.01
N ARG A 35 -16.42 16.23 0.27
CA ARG A 35 -15.77 17.48 0.68
C ARG A 35 -14.29 17.25 0.98
N ALA A 36 -13.47 18.29 0.79
CA ALA A 36 -12.07 18.25 1.22
C ALA A 36 -12.00 18.00 2.73
N GLY A 37 -11.09 17.13 3.18
CA GLY A 37 -10.96 16.75 4.60
C GLY A 37 -12.02 15.77 5.10
N GLN A 38 -13.01 15.39 4.29
CA GLN A 38 -14.06 14.45 4.71
C GLN A 38 -13.52 13.02 4.83
N LEU A 39 -14.03 12.28 5.82
CA LEU A 39 -13.82 10.85 5.95
C LEU A 39 -14.91 10.09 5.17
N VAL A 40 -14.54 9.35 4.12
CA VAL A 40 -15.48 8.71 3.20
C VAL A 40 -15.49 7.20 3.39
N THR A 41 -16.67 6.57 3.44
CA THR A 41 -16.76 5.11 3.45
C THR A 41 -16.52 4.57 2.04
N VAL A 42 -15.53 3.68 1.90
CA VAL A 42 -15.23 2.94 0.68
C VAL A 42 -15.62 1.49 0.89
N HIS A 43 -16.42 0.96 -0.04
CA HIS A 43 -16.79 -0.46 -0.10
C HIS A 43 -15.98 -1.14 -1.18
N LEU A 44 -15.07 -2.00 -0.77
CA LEU A 44 -14.25 -2.82 -1.64
C LEU A 44 -14.91 -4.19 -1.82
N ARG A 45 -14.95 -4.68 -3.06
CA ARG A 45 -15.26 -6.08 -3.35
C ARG A 45 -13.96 -6.82 -3.57
N VAL A 46 -13.74 -7.87 -2.80
CA VAL A 46 -12.53 -8.68 -2.84
C VAL A 46 -12.92 -10.10 -3.22
N ARG A 47 -12.31 -10.64 -4.28
CA ARG A 47 -12.49 -12.04 -4.66
C ARG A 47 -11.40 -12.86 -3.98
N ARG A 48 -11.78 -13.75 -3.06
CA ARG A 48 -10.81 -14.68 -2.45
C ARG A 48 -10.27 -15.66 -3.49
N PHE A 49 -9.02 -16.06 -3.34
CA PHE A 49 -8.43 -17.10 -4.18
C PHE A 49 -9.22 -18.40 -4.03
N ARG A 50 -9.75 -18.92 -5.15
CA ARG A 50 -10.66 -20.09 -5.20
C ARG A 50 -11.87 -19.99 -4.24
N GLY A 51 -12.31 -18.77 -3.93
CA GLY A 51 -13.38 -18.53 -2.96
C GLY A 51 -14.43 -17.54 -3.42
N ALA A 52 -15.30 -17.16 -2.48
CA ALA A 52 -16.37 -16.20 -2.67
C ALA A 52 -15.86 -14.76 -2.87
N VAL A 53 -16.78 -13.88 -3.29
CA VAL A 53 -16.56 -12.43 -3.33
C VAL A 53 -17.09 -11.83 -2.03
N ASP A 54 -16.21 -11.20 -1.28
CA ASP A 54 -16.56 -10.51 -0.03
C ASP A 54 -16.57 -9.01 -0.18
N GLY A 55 -17.33 -8.34 0.69
CA GLY A 55 -17.34 -6.91 0.84
C GLY A 55 -16.53 -6.48 2.05
N VAL A 56 -15.56 -5.57 1.86
CA VAL A 56 -14.83 -4.91 2.94
C VAL A 56 -15.16 -3.42 2.92
N ALA A 57 -15.54 -2.85 4.06
CA ALA A 57 -15.82 -1.43 4.18
C ALA A 57 -14.78 -0.78 5.09
N PHE A 58 -14.20 0.33 4.64
CA PHE A 58 -13.27 1.11 5.45
C PHE A 58 -13.43 2.61 5.21
N LYS A 59 -12.87 3.39 6.13
CA LYS A 59 -12.91 4.85 6.07
C LYS A 59 -11.65 5.38 5.42
N LEU A 60 -11.82 6.21 4.40
CA LEU A 60 -10.76 6.82 3.63
C LEU A 60 -10.78 8.34 3.81
N PRO A 61 -9.74 8.95 4.39
CA PRO A 61 -9.66 10.41 4.52
C PRO A 61 -9.39 11.06 3.16
N ILE A 62 -10.24 12.00 2.77
CA ILE A 62 -10.01 12.87 1.62
C ILE A 62 -9.01 13.97 2.03
N PRO A 63 -7.93 14.21 1.27
CA PRO A 63 -6.96 15.24 1.59
C PRO A 63 -7.60 16.62 1.83
N ALA A 64 -7.20 17.28 2.91
CA ALA A 64 -7.55 18.67 3.13
C ALA A 64 -6.91 19.54 2.02
N GLY A 65 -7.65 20.53 1.51
CA GLY A 65 -7.16 21.44 0.48
C GLY A 65 -7.36 20.97 -0.98
N SER A 66 -7.97 19.81 -1.23
CA SER A 66 -8.39 19.43 -2.58
C SER A 66 -9.49 20.38 -3.07
N ARG A 67 -9.25 21.14 -4.14
CA ARG A 67 -10.21 22.12 -4.71
C ARG A 67 -10.88 21.68 -6.01
N GLN A 68 -10.44 20.57 -6.58
CA GLN A 68 -10.89 20.05 -7.88
C GLN A 68 -11.16 18.55 -7.77
N ALA A 69 -11.52 17.92 -8.89
CA ALA A 69 -11.63 16.48 -9.00
C ALA A 69 -10.36 15.78 -8.47
N LEU A 70 -10.57 14.74 -7.69
CA LEU A 70 -9.51 13.99 -7.01
C LEU A 70 -9.54 12.54 -7.50
N THR A 71 -8.41 12.07 -8.02
CA THR A 71 -8.23 10.67 -8.41
C THR A 71 -7.35 9.96 -7.42
N GLY A 72 -7.86 8.87 -6.83
CA GLY A 72 -7.12 8.00 -5.92
C GLY A 72 -6.85 6.64 -6.56
N THR A 73 -5.60 6.19 -6.59
CA THR A 73 -5.29 4.80 -6.95
C THR A 73 -5.11 4.01 -5.67
N LEU A 74 -6.02 3.06 -5.40
CA LEU A 74 -5.91 2.11 -4.31
C LEU A 74 -5.14 0.89 -4.82
N GLN A 75 -4.10 0.48 -4.11
CA GLN A 75 -3.19 -0.58 -4.53
C GLN A 75 -2.81 -1.44 -3.33
N GLY A 76 -2.99 -2.75 -3.46
CA GLY A 76 -2.46 -3.73 -2.53
C GLY A 76 -0.97 -3.99 -2.72
N PRO A 77 -0.33 -4.74 -1.80
CA PRO A 77 1.04 -5.20 -2.02
C PRO A 77 1.15 -5.99 -3.33
N PRO A 78 2.34 -6.01 -3.95
CA PRO A 78 2.56 -6.90 -5.08
C PRO A 78 2.23 -8.34 -4.66
N PRO A 79 1.67 -9.17 -5.57
CA PRO A 79 1.51 -10.58 -5.28
C PRO A 79 2.89 -11.16 -4.89
N PRO A 80 2.94 -12.15 -3.99
CA PRO A 80 4.19 -12.80 -3.65
C PRO A 80 4.82 -13.28 -4.96
N ALA A 81 5.99 -12.73 -5.29
CA ALA A 81 6.74 -13.20 -6.44
C ALA A 81 7.05 -14.70 -6.23
N PRO A 82 7.00 -15.54 -7.27
CA PRO A 82 7.64 -16.85 -7.18
C PRO A 82 9.08 -16.62 -6.70
N PRO A 83 9.66 -17.53 -5.89
CA PRO A 83 10.99 -17.36 -5.32
C PRO A 83 12.03 -17.28 -6.44
N MET A 84 12.22 -16.09 -7.00
CA MET A 84 13.37 -15.77 -7.82
C MET A 84 14.54 -15.64 -6.85
N SER A 85 15.67 -16.22 -7.25
CA SER A 85 16.87 -16.43 -6.46
C SER A 85 17.11 -15.33 -5.42
N PRO A 86 17.31 -15.68 -4.13
CA PRO A 86 17.46 -14.71 -3.06
C PRO A 86 18.68 -13.83 -3.35
N THR A 87 18.44 -12.56 -3.65
CA THR A 87 19.50 -11.57 -3.87
C THR A 87 20.13 -11.07 -2.56
N SER A 88 19.60 -11.48 -1.40
CA SER A 88 20.15 -11.17 -0.08
C SER A 88 20.33 -12.43 0.78
N ALA A 89 21.38 -12.45 1.62
CA ALA A 89 21.73 -13.59 2.48
C ALA A 89 20.64 -13.88 3.53
N VAL A 90 19.95 -12.82 3.97
CA VAL A 90 18.87 -12.89 4.95
C VAL A 90 17.58 -13.41 4.30
N THR A 91 17.25 -12.98 3.08
CA THR A 91 16.11 -13.53 2.34
C THR A 91 16.34 -15.01 1.98
N GLY A 92 17.57 -15.38 1.60
CA GLY A 92 17.93 -16.76 1.30
C GLY A 92 17.84 -17.68 2.50
N SER A 93 18.30 -17.22 3.67
CA SER A 93 18.18 -17.98 4.91
C SER A 93 16.73 -18.06 5.42
N LEU A 94 15.93 -16.99 5.32
CA LEU A 94 14.50 -17.06 5.67
C LEU A 94 13.72 -18.01 4.76
N VAL A 95 13.98 -18.00 3.45
CA VAL A 95 13.33 -18.91 2.48
C VAL A 95 13.74 -20.36 2.76
N ALA A 96 15.00 -20.63 3.08
CA ALA A 96 15.47 -21.97 3.44
C ALA A 96 14.84 -22.48 4.74
N VAL A 97 14.67 -21.61 5.75
CA VAL A 97 14.11 -21.97 7.06
C VAL A 97 12.57 -22.11 7.03
N LEU A 98 11.86 -21.26 6.29
CA LEU A 98 10.38 -21.25 6.26
C LEU A 98 9.78 -22.07 5.11
N GLY A 99 10.53 -22.27 4.01
CA GLY A 99 10.04 -22.89 2.78
C GLY A 99 10.23 -24.41 2.69
N GLY A 100 11.02 -25.03 3.58
CA GLY A 100 11.28 -26.48 3.57
C GLY A 100 11.93 -27.01 2.28
N GLY A 101 12.39 -26.11 1.40
CA GLY A 101 12.96 -26.43 0.10
C GLY A 101 14.46 -26.25 0.13
N SER A 102 15.18 -27.35 -0.10
CA SER A 102 16.60 -27.36 -0.41
C SER A 102 16.87 -26.39 -1.55
N ALA A 103 17.54 -25.26 -1.26
CA ALA A 103 17.96 -24.34 -2.31
C ALA A 103 18.91 -25.08 -3.28
N PRO A 104 18.79 -24.90 -4.61
CA PRO A 104 19.74 -25.49 -5.54
C PRO A 104 21.15 -24.96 -5.23
N ALA A 105 22.10 -25.88 -5.05
CA ALA A 105 23.45 -25.67 -4.53
C ALA A 105 24.40 -24.88 -5.46
N SER A 106 23.90 -24.00 -6.33
CA SER A 106 24.67 -23.45 -7.45
C SER A 106 24.88 -21.93 -7.41
N ALA A 107 24.43 -21.23 -6.35
CA ALA A 107 24.77 -19.83 -6.14
C ALA A 107 25.63 -19.68 -4.88
N PRO A 108 26.79 -18.99 -4.93
CA PRO A 108 27.51 -18.63 -3.72
C PRO A 108 26.56 -17.83 -2.80
N PRO A 109 26.55 -18.10 -1.48
CA PRO A 109 25.70 -17.37 -0.56
C PRO A 109 26.03 -15.87 -0.68
N PRO A 110 25.02 -14.99 -0.67
CA PRO A 110 25.27 -13.56 -0.71
C PRO A 110 26.19 -13.18 0.47
N PRO A 111 27.10 -12.21 0.30
CA PRO A 111 27.99 -11.80 1.38
C PRO A 111 27.17 -11.30 2.57
N ALA A 112 27.53 -11.75 3.78
CA ALA A 112 26.87 -11.29 5.00
C ALA A 112 27.00 -9.76 5.15
N PRO A 113 25.98 -9.07 5.69
CA PRO A 113 26.02 -7.63 5.89
C PRO A 113 27.19 -7.26 6.82
N ARG A 114 28.08 -6.39 6.34
CA ARG A 114 29.31 -6.00 7.06
C ARG A 114 29.13 -4.78 7.96
N SER A 115 27.92 -4.21 8.03
CA SER A 115 27.62 -3.05 8.86
C SER A 115 26.15 -3.02 9.28
N MET A 116 25.86 -2.31 10.37
CA MET A 116 24.48 -2.06 10.83
C MET A 116 23.62 -1.35 9.77
N GLN A 117 24.24 -0.55 8.91
CA GLN A 117 23.55 0.16 7.84
C GLN A 117 23.17 -0.80 6.70
N MET A 118 24.05 -1.75 6.35
CA MET A 118 23.72 -2.83 5.42
C MET A 118 22.62 -3.74 6.00
N LEU A 119 22.73 -4.14 7.27
CA LEU A 119 21.72 -4.96 7.92
C LEU A 119 20.36 -4.25 7.97
N ARG A 120 20.33 -2.95 8.29
CA ARG A 120 19.11 -2.14 8.22
C ARG A 120 18.53 -2.08 6.81
N SER A 121 19.37 -1.95 5.78
CA SER A 121 18.90 -1.93 4.39
C SER A 121 18.33 -3.28 3.94
N GLU A 122 18.91 -4.39 4.39
CA GLU A 122 18.41 -5.75 4.12
C GLU A 122 17.08 -6.02 4.85
N PHE A 123 16.94 -5.61 6.11
CA PHE A 123 15.66 -5.73 6.83
C PHE A 123 14.58 -4.79 6.29
N ALA A 124 14.95 -3.58 5.88
CA ALA A 124 14.03 -2.65 5.23
C ALA A 124 13.46 -3.24 3.94
N ALA A 125 14.26 -4.03 3.20
CA ALA A 125 13.80 -4.75 2.01
C ALA A 125 12.79 -5.87 2.33
N ILE A 126 12.76 -6.38 3.56
CA ILE A 126 11.83 -7.43 4.00
C ILE A 126 10.48 -6.83 4.45
N SER A 127 10.49 -5.63 5.04
CA SER A 127 9.29 -4.97 5.58
C SER A 127 8.36 -4.42 4.48
N THR A 128 7.63 -5.31 3.80
CA THR A 128 6.56 -4.87 2.88
C THR A 128 5.28 -4.65 3.68
N TYR A 129 4.76 -3.43 3.64
CA TYR A 129 3.40 -3.16 4.13
C TYR A 129 2.41 -4.07 3.39
N ASP A 130 1.72 -4.89 4.15
CA ASP A 130 0.78 -5.93 3.70
C ASP A 130 -0.66 -5.40 3.49
N GLY A 131 -0.89 -4.11 3.69
CA GLY A 131 -2.19 -3.46 3.52
C GLY A 131 -2.36 -2.75 2.17
N LEU A 132 -3.56 -2.21 1.97
CA LEU A 132 -3.90 -1.34 0.86
C LEU A 132 -3.31 0.05 1.08
N ARG A 133 -2.66 0.57 0.05
CA ARG A 133 -2.15 1.94 -0.04
C ARG A 133 -2.99 2.74 -1.01
N ILE A 134 -3.13 4.04 -0.76
CA ILE A 134 -3.74 4.98 -1.69
C ILE A 134 -2.73 6.00 -2.20
N ARG A 135 -2.81 6.32 -3.49
CA ARG A 135 -2.06 7.38 -4.14
C ARG A 135 -3.01 8.43 -4.70
N TRP A 136 -2.94 9.66 -4.17
CA TRP A 136 -3.76 10.78 -4.63
C TRP A 136 -3.06 11.58 -5.71
N ASN A 137 -3.68 11.76 -6.89
CA ASN A 137 -3.19 12.61 -7.99
C ASN A 137 -1.67 12.46 -8.29
N GLY A 138 -1.13 11.25 -8.19
CA GLY A 138 0.29 10.98 -8.45
C GLY A 138 1.26 11.24 -7.28
N GLY A 139 0.77 11.70 -6.12
CA GLY A 139 1.57 11.92 -4.91
C GLY A 139 2.13 10.64 -4.29
N GLY A 140 2.72 10.75 -3.09
CA GLY A 140 3.26 9.59 -2.37
C GLY A 140 2.17 8.60 -1.92
N PRO A 141 2.45 7.29 -1.90
CA PRO A 141 1.51 6.29 -1.37
C PRO A 141 1.30 6.48 0.13
N ARG A 142 0.05 6.39 0.58
CA ARG A 142 -0.34 6.46 2.00
C ARG A 142 -1.07 5.18 2.41
N PRO A 143 -0.87 4.68 3.64
CA PRO A 143 -1.70 3.58 4.17
C PRO A 143 -3.18 3.95 4.11
N ALA A 144 -4.02 3.03 3.63
CA ALA A 144 -5.46 3.24 3.51
C ALA A 144 -6.25 2.22 4.33
N TYR A 145 -5.86 0.95 4.29
CA TYR A 145 -6.55 -0.12 4.99
C TYR A 145 -5.63 -1.31 5.20
N ARG A 146 -5.78 -2.02 6.33
CA ARG A 146 -5.05 -3.26 6.62
C ARG A 146 -6.01 -4.25 7.27
N ASP A 147 -6.02 -5.47 6.76
CA ASP A 147 -6.72 -6.60 7.36
C ASP A 147 -5.68 -7.59 7.92
N PRO A 148 -5.73 -7.94 9.21
CA PRO A 148 -4.78 -8.89 9.80
C PRO A 148 -4.99 -10.35 9.36
N ALA A 149 -6.09 -10.68 8.66
CA ALA A 149 -6.45 -12.03 8.23
C ALA A 149 -6.49 -12.20 6.70
N LEU A 150 -6.51 -11.11 5.93
CA LEU A 150 -6.68 -11.12 4.47
C LEU A 150 -5.62 -10.25 3.77
N LEU A 151 -4.81 -10.86 2.92
CA LEU A 151 -3.92 -10.16 2.00
C LEU A 151 -4.70 -9.77 0.75
N ILE A 152 -4.90 -8.45 0.55
CA ILE A 152 -5.66 -7.94 -0.58
C ILE A 152 -4.70 -7.38 -1.64
N THR A 153 -4.61 -8.05 -2.79
CA THR A 153 -3.74 -7.67 -3.92
C THR A 153 -4.49 -6.95 -5.05
N GLY A 154 -3.73 -6.36 -5.98
CA GLY A 154 -4.27 -5.68 -7.17
C GLY A 154 -4.39 -4.16 -7.00
N ALA A 155 -4.97 -3.49 -8.00
CA ALA A 155 -5.12 -2.06 -8.02
C ALA A 155 -6.44 -1.61 -8.64
N ILE A 156 -7.00 -0.50 -8.14
CA ILE A 156 -8.22 0.11 -8.68
C ILE A 156 -8.16 1.63 -8.55
N ARG A 157 -8.82 2.33 -9.46
CA ARG A 157 -8.92 3.80 -9.44
C ARG A 157 -10.27 4.24 -8.88
N LEU A 158 -10.23 5.29 -8.07
CA LEU A 158 -11.35 6.00 -7.49
C LEU A 158 -11.35 7.42 -8.04
N HIS A 159 -12.53 7.92 -8.38
CA HIS A 159 -12.74 9.29 -8.84
C HIS A 159 -13.73 10.00 -7.92
N PHE A 160 -13.34 11.16 -7.43
CA PHE A 160 -14.13 11.98 -6.52
C PHE A 160 -14.27 13.41 -7.07
N ASP A 161 -15.50 13.91 -7.06
CA ASP A 161 -15.85 15.31 -7.29
C ASP A 161 -15.83 16.04 -5.95
N VAL A 162 -14.87 16.94 -5.75
CA VAL A 162 -14.75 17.68 -4.50
C VAL A 162 -15.64 18.91 -4.52
N VAL A 163 -16.70 18.90 -3.72
CA VAL A 163 -17.67 20.00 -3.60
C VAL A 163 -17.21 20.97 -2.52
N GLY A 164 -17.19 22.26 -2.84
CA GLY A 164 -16.77 23.33 -1.91
C GLY A 164 -15.33 23.82 -2.09
N GLY A 165 -14.61 23.33 -3.11
CA GLY A 165 -13.41 24.01 -3.59
C GLY A 165 -13.80 25.38 -4.16
N THR A 166 -13.33 26.45 -3.55
CA THR A 166 -13.53 27.83 -4.00
C THR A 166 -12.86 28.04 -5.36
N GLY A 167 -13.54 27.61 -6.42
CA GLY A 167 -12.99 27.51 -7.78
C GLY A 167 -14.11 27.57 -8.79
N GLY A 168 -14.90 28.64 -8.73
CA GLY A 168 -16.03 28.82 -9.62
C GLY A 168 -16.81 30.09 -9.30
N ARG A 169 -16.15 31.26 -9.34
CA ARG A 169 -16.88 32.51 -9.65
C ARG A 169 -17.47 32.33 -11.04
N ARG A 170 -18.69 31.77 -11.13
CA ARG A 170 -19.56 32.03 -12.27
C ARG A 170 -19.81 33.53 -12.26
N ARG A 171 -19.20 34.26 -13.19
CA ARG A 171 -19.60 35.64 -13.51
C ARG A 171 -21.12 35.60 -13.78
N PRO A 172 -21.94 36.41 -13.09
CA PRO A 172 -23.33 36.56 -13.50
C PRO A 172 -23.32 37.08 -14.94
N ALA A 173 -24.04 36.39 -15.82
CA ALA A 173 -24.26 36.86 -17.18
C ALA A 173 -24.84 38.28 -17.11
N SER A 174 -24.16 39.24 -17.72
CA SER A 174 -24.65 40.61 -17.85
C SER A 174 -25.97 40.54 -18.63
N ARG A 175 -27.08 40.79 -17.94
CA ARG A 175 -28.35 41.09 -18.59
C ARG A 175 -28.16 42.40 -19.35
N HIS A 176 -27.99 42.30 -20.68
CA HIS A 176 -28.19 43.42 -21.56
C HIS A 176 -29.67 43.83 -21.47
N ARG A 177 -29.88 45.01 -20.92
CA ARG A 177 -31.16 45.70 -20.82
C ARG A 177 -31.29 46.50 -22.12
N THR A 178 -32.00 45.97 -23.10
CA THR A 178 -32.40 46.74 -24.29
C THR A 178 -33.69 47.45 -23.95
N PHE A 179 -33.63 48.77 -23.85
CA PHE A 179 -34.79 49.65 -23.88
C PHE A 179 -35.18 49.85 -25.35
N TYR A 180 -36.44 49.58 -25.68
CA TYR A 180 -37.23 50.30 -26.68
C TYR A 180 -38.70 50.25 -26.24
#